data_AF-A0AAU7CFB2-F1
#
_entry.id   AF-A0AAU7CFB2-F1
#
_cell.length_a   1.000
_cell.length_b   1.000
_cell.length_c   1.000
_cell.angle_alpha   90.00
_cell.angle_beta   90.00
_cell.angle_gamma   90.00
#
_symmetry.space_group_name_H-M   'P 1'
#
loop_
_entity.id
_entity.type
_entity.pdbx_description
1 polymer ?
#
loop_
_entity_poly.entity_id
_entity_poly.type
_entity_poly.pdbx_seq_one_letter_code
_entity_poly.pdbx_strand_id
1 'polypeptide(L)' 'MGNARTKLNVAYFNGCLFVAAIFGLIAQSWVMFLATLAVTILCGIYGGDIRPMAGRR' A
#
# COMPACT_ATOMS: atom_id res chain seq x y z
N MET A 1 -1.60 -18.34 -15.82
CA MET A 1 -1.16 -18.26 -14.41
C MET A 1 -0.64 -16.85 -14.13
N GLY A 2 -1.42 -16.02 -13.44
CA GLY A 2 -1.06 -14.62 -13.17
C GLY A 2 0.15 -14.54 -12.24
N ASN A 3 1.19 -13.86 -12.71
CA ASN A 3 2.44 -13.54 -12.04
C ASN A 3 2.30 -13.48 -10.50
N ALA A 4 2.94 -14.40 -9.77
CA ALA A 4 2.88 -14.47 -8.30
C ALA A 4 3.23 -13.13 -7.62
N ARG A 5 4.03 -12.29 -8.29
CA ARG A 5 4.36 -10.93 -7.87
C ARG A 5 3.15 -9.98 -7.87
N THR A 6 2.23 -10.12 -8.82
CA THR A 6 0.99 -9.34 -8.84
C THR A 6 0.11 -9.69 -7.66
N LYS A 7 -0.03 -10.98 -7.32
CA LYS A 7 -0.80 -11.42 -6.15
C LYS A 7 -0.20 -10.91 -4.84
N LEU A 8 1.13 -10.89 -4.75
CA LEU A 8 1.84 -10.34 -3.60
C LEU A 8 1.68 -8.81 -3.48
N ASN A 9 1.82 -8.06 -4.58
CA ASN A 9 1.58 -6.62 -4.58
C ASN A 9 0.14 -6.27 -4.18
N VAL A 10 -0.85 -7.05 -4.65
CA VAL A 10 -2.26 -6.86 -4.23
C VAL A 10 -2.43 -7.11 -2.74
N ALA A 11 -1.79 -8.15 -2.18
CA ALA A 11 -1.85 -8.41 -0.74
C ALA A 11 -1.22 -7.27 0.09
N TYR A 12 -0.07 -6.75 -0.34
CA TYR A 12 0.56 -5.58 0.30
C TYR A 12 -0.30 -4.32 0.20
N PHE A 13 -0.92 -4.08 -0.96
CA PHE A 13 -1.82 -2.95 -1.13
C PHE A 13 -3.03 -3.06 -0.23
N ASN A 14 -3.63 -4.25 -0.14
CA ASN A 14 -4.77 -4.49 0.74
C ASN A 14 -4.39 -4.32 2.23
N GLY A 15 -3.19 -4.75 2.61
CA GLY A 15 -2.64 -4.52 3.95
C GLY A 15 -2.46 -3.03 4.27
N CYS A 16 -1.87 -2.27 3.35
CA CYS A 16 -1.74 -0.81 3.51
C CYS A 16 -3.11 -0.12 3.61
N LEU A 17 -4.07 -0.57 2.81
CA LEU A 17 -5.43 -0.03 2.79
C LEU A 17 -6.18 -0.34 4.09
N PHE A 18 -5.98 -1.54 4.65
CA PHE A 18 -6.54 -1.93 5.94
C PHE A 18 -5.97 -1.09 7.09
N VAL A 19 -4.64 -0.91 7.14
CA VAL A 19 -3.98 -0.07 8.15
C VAL A 19 -4.45 1.38 8.03
N ALA A 20 -4.45 1.95 6.81
CA ALA A 20 -4.92 3.30 6.58
C ALA A 20 -6.40 3.48 6.96
N ALA A 21 -7.26 2.50 6.66
CA ALA A 21 -8.67 2.53 7.02
C ALA A 21 -8.88 2.58 8.54
N ILE A 22 -8.11 1.83 9.32
CA ILE A 22 -8.16 1.87 10.79
C ILE A 22 -7.79 3.26 11.29
N PHE A 23 -6.67 3.82 10.84
CA PHE A 23 -6.23 5.15 11.25
C PHE A 23 -7.20 6.26 10.80
N GLY A 24 -7.73 6.16 9.59
CA GLY A 24 -8.74 7.08 9.05
C GLY A 24 -10.05 7.05 9.82
N LEU A 25 -10.51 5.86 10.23
CA LEU A 25 -11.72 5.67 11.04
C LEU A 25 -11.55 6.26 12.44
N ILE A 26 -10.41 5.99 13.10
CA ILE A 26 -10.12 6.53 14.44
C ILE A 26 -10.03 8.06 14.38
N ALA A 27 -9.38 8.59 13.36
CA ALA A 27 -9.21 10.03 13.18
C ALA A 27 -10.49 10.76 12.77
N GLN A 28 -11.51 10.05 12.25
CA GLN A 28 -12.67 10.64 11.58
C GLN A 28 -12.28 11.67 10.49
N SER A 29 -11.07 11.55 9.93
CA SER A 29 -10.47 12.56 9.06
C SER A 29 -9.92 11.93 7.79
N TRP A 30 -10.47 12.38 6.66
CA TRP A 30 -10.05 11.96 5.33
C TRP A 30 -8.57 12.29 5.04
N VAL A 31 -8.05 13.36 5.64
CA VAL A 31 -6.65 13.76 5.47
C VAL A 31 -5.72 12.76 6.16
N MET A 32 -6.07 12.31 7.38
CA MET A 32 -5.26 11.30 8.09
C MET A 32 -5.33 9.94 7.40
N PHE A 33 -6.48 9.56 6.83
CA PHE A 33 -6.60 8.38 5.99
C PHE A 33 -5.65 8.42 4.78
N LEU A 34 -5.71 9.51 4.00
CA LEU A 34 -4.86 9.67 2.80
C LEU A 34 -3.37 9.75 3.17
N ALA A 35 -3.03 10.45 4.25
CA ALA A 35 -1.65 10.57 4.72
C ALA A 35 -1.09 9.22 5.18
N THR A 36 -1.83 8.47 6.01
CA THR A 36 -1.39 7.13 6.43
C THR A 36 -1.33 6.18 5.25
N LEU A 37 -2.31 6.18 4.35
CA LEU A 37 -2.27 5.36 3.13
C LEU A 37 -1.02 5.66 2.30
N ALA A 38 -0.73 6.94 2.04
CA ALA A 38 0.44 7.36 1.28
C ALA A 38 1.75 6.92 1.97
N VAL A 39 1.89 7.15 3.28
CA VAL A 39 3.06 6.75 4.06
C VAL A 39 3.25 5.23 4.07
N THR A 40 2.17 4.46 4.24
CA THR A 40 2.25 3.00 4.33
C THR A 40 2.64 2.39 2.97
N ILE A 41 2.09 2.94 1.87
CA ILE A 41 2.49 2.57 0.51
C ILE A 41 3.95 2.94 0.24
N LEU A 42 4.38 4.17 0.61
CA LEU A 42 5.77 4.62 0.46
C LEU A 42 6.74 3.75 1.26
N CYS A 43 6.38 3.38 2.48
CA CYS A 43 7.18 2.50 3.34
C CYS A 43 7.30 1.10 2.73
N GLY A 44 6.20 0.55 2.19
CA GLY A 44 6.22 -0.73 1.47
C GLY A 44 7.06 -0.70 0.19
N ILE A 45 7.15 0.46 -0.48
CA ILE A 45 8.05 0.67 -1.64
C ILE A 45 9.51 0.78 -1.18
N TYR A 46 9.80 1.58 -0.15
CA TYR A 46 11.15 1.77 0.38
C TYR A 46 11.74 0.51 1.00
N GLY A 47 10.91 -0.32 1.65
CA GLY A 47 11.32 -1.62 2.21
C GLY A 47 11.67 -2.68 1.15
N GLY A 48 11.34 -2.44 -0.12
CA GLY A 48 11.60 -3.38 -1.22
C GLY A 48 10.61 -4.56 -1.32
N ASP A 49 9.59 -4.56 -0.47
CA ASP A 49 8.47 -5.51 -0.46
C ASP A 49 7.52 -5.29 -1.64
N ILE A 50 7.16 -4.03 -1.89
CA ILE A 50 6.49 -3.63 -3.12
C ILE A 50 7.61 -3.34 -4.12
N ARG A 51 7.83 -4.27 -5.05
CA ARG A 51 8.66 -3.98 -6.22
C ARG A 51 7.75 -3.33 -7.27
N PRO A 52 7.73 -1.99 -7.41
CA PRO A 52 7.17 -1.41 -8.63
C PRO A 52 8.00 -2.01 -9.75
N MET A 53 7.34 -2.72 -10.66
CA MET A 53 7.99 -3.14 -11.89
C MET A 53 8.22 -1.84 -12.66
N ALA A 54 9.34 -1.18 -12.40
CA ALA A 54 9.83 -0.05 -13.17
C ALA A 54 9.86 -0.56 -14.61
N GLY A 55 9.03 0.06 -15.46
CA GLY A 55 8.79 -0.38 -16.82
C GLY A 55 10.09 -0.80 -17.48
N ARG A 56 10.16 -2.07 -17.87
CA ARG A 56 11.16 -2.50 -18.82
C ARG A 56 10.52 -2.34 -20.19
N ARG A 57 10.94 -1.27 -20.87
CA ARG A 57 10.97 -1.20 -22.34
C ARG A 57 11.53 -2.49 -22.92
#